data_AF-X0TA82-F1
#
_entry.id   AF-X0TA82-F1
#
_cell.length_a   1.000
_cell.length_b   1.000
_cell.length_c   1.000
_cell.angle_alpha   90.00
_cell.angle_beta   90.00
_cell.angle_gamma   90.00
#
_symmetry.space_group_name_H-M   'P 1'
#
loop_
_entity.id
_entity.type
_entity.pdbx_description
1 polymer ?
#
loop_
_entity_poly.entity_id
_entity_poly.type
_entity_poly.pdbx_seq_one_letter_code
_entity_poly.pdbx_strand_id
1 'polypeptide(L)'
;MITFNRSQLVGAEFLDGDTIRFNGVQEDHIYGMEINMDVRIADGEILAIQGSMKRYTNPVCPAAVPVLQTAVGVSLREEGWDHRIMREIGRKGCEHFAEIIIECGRCFDWARMSKEMSEALQRDSTLNQQKFVETWVEEHPEIRSA
;
A
#
# COMPACT_ATOMS: atom_id res chain seq x y z
N MET A 1 -17.83 22.23 -14.50
CA MET A 1 -18.13 20.85 -14.94
C MET A 1 -16.83 20.08 -14.81
N ILE A 2 -16.77 19.02 -13.99
CA ILE A 2 -15.54 18.23 -13.82
C ILE A 2 -15.44 17.29 -15.02
N THR A 3 -14.47 17.53 -15.90
CA THR A 3 -14.29 16.82 -17.19
C THR A 3 -13.52 15.50 -17.03
N PHE A 4 -12.69 15.40 -15.99
CA PHE A 4 -11.88 14.23 -15.64
C PHE A 4 -11.69 14.18 -14.13
N ASN A 5 -11.85 13.00 -13.54
CA ASN A 5 -11.49 12.72 -12.15
C ASN A 5 -10.76 11.37 -12.14
N ARG A 6 -9.57 11.35 -11.54
CA ARG A 6 -8.87 10.15 -11.12
C ARG A 6 -8.66 10.27 -9.62
N SER A 7 -9.14 9.27 -8.90
CA SER A 7 -8.99 9.15 -7.45
C SER A 7 -8.27 7.86 -7.12
N GLN A 8 -7.34 7.93 -6.18
CA GLN A 8 -6.69 6.77 -5.61
C GLN A 8 -6.81 6.85 -4.09
N LEU A 9 -7.24 5.76 -3.47
CA LEU A 9 -7.46 5.66 -2.05
C LEU A 9 -6.72 4.44 -1.51
N VAL A 10 -6.01 4.63 -0.40
CA VAL A 10 -5.40 3.55 0.37
C VAL A 10 -6.02 3.55 1.76
N GLY A 11 -6.64 2.44 2.12
CA GLY A 11 -7.00 2.09 3.49
C GLY A 11 -5.97 1.12 4.07
N ALA A 12 -5.80 1.15 5.39
CA ALA A 12 -4.98 0.20 6.13
C ALA A 12 -5.76 -0.32 7.34
N GLU A 13 -5.79 -1.64 7.50
CA GLU A 13 -6.40 -2.37 8.61
C GLU A 13 -5.34 -3.25 9.28
N PHE A 14 -5.29 -3.25 10.61
CA PHE A 14 -4.42 -4.16 11.37
C PHE A 14 -5.22 -5.42 11.67
N LEU A 15 -4.90 -6.52 10.98
CA LEU A 15 -5.62 -7.79 11.15
C LEU A 15 -5.28 -8.44 12.50
N ASP A 16 -4.03 -8.28 12.92
CA ASP A 16 -3.46 -8.79 14.16
C ASP A 16 -2.22 -7.95 14.57
N GLY A 17 -1.39 -8.48 15.47
CA GLY A 17 -0.17 -7.82 15.93
C GLY A 17 0.94 -7.73 14.88
N ASP A 18 0.88 -8.56 13.84
CA ASP A 18 1.98 -8.81 12.90
C ASP A 18 1.64 -8.44 11.45
N THR A 19 0.37 -8.20 11.12
CA THR A 19 -0.11 -8.06 9.73
C THR A 19 -0.94 -6.79 9.51
N ILE A 20 -0.60 -6.04 8.47
CA ILE A 20 -1.41 -4.94 7.92
C ILE A 20 -2.04 -5.39 6.62
N ARG A 21 -3.35 -5.20 6.47
CA ARG A 21 -4.05 -5.28 5.19
C ARG A 21 -4.21 -3.89 4.60
N PHE A 22 -3.66 -3.68 3.41
CA PHE A 22 -3.94 -2.52 2.60
C PHE A 22 -5.11 -2.79 1.66
N ASN A 23 -6.09 -1.89 1.64
CA ASN A 23 -7.15 -1.85 0.64
C ASN A 23 -6.87 -0.67 -0.29
N GLY A 24 -6.36 -0.96 -1.48
CA GLY A 24 -6.08 0.06 -2.49
C GLY A 24 -7.18 0.12 -3.52
N VAL A 25 -7.67 1.32 -3.85
CA VAL A 25 -8.68 1.54 -4.90
C VAL A 25 -8.18 2.63 -5.83
N GLN A 26 -8.25 2.36 -7.14
CA GLN A 26 -8.11 3.37 -8.18
C GLN A 26 -9.42 3.47 -8.95
N GLU A 27 -9.91 4.70 -9.07
CA GLU A 27 -11.15 5.00 -9.78
C GLU A 27 -10.96 6.19 -10.72
N ASP A 28 -11.25 5.98 -12.00
CA ASP A 28 -11.34 7.03 -12.99
C ASP A 28 -12.49 6.75 -13.99
N HIS A 29 -12.66 7.62 -14.97
CA HIS A 29 -13.74 7.49 -15.96
C HIS A 29 -13.67 6.24 -16.87
N ILE A 30 -12.51 5.59 -16.98
CA ILE A 30 -12.22 4.44 -17.84
C ILE A 30 -11.90 3.18 -17.01
N TYR A 31 -11.12 3.32 -15.94
CA TYR A 31 -10.62 2.21 -15.14
C TYR A 31 -11.12 2.28 -13.70
N GLY A 32 -11.47 1.13 -13.16
CA GLY A 32 -11.91 0.95 -11.78
C GLY A 32 -11.32 -0.35 -11.27
N MET A 33 -10.42 -0.25 -10.29
CA MET A 33 -9.58 -1.37 -9.85
C MET A 33 -9.39 -1.31 -8.35
N GLU A 34 -9.26 -2.46 -7.72
CA GLU A 34 -8.98 -2.57 -6.30
C GLU A 34 -8.01 -3.71 -6.01
N ILE A 35 -7.28 -3.59 -4.90
CA ILE A 35 -6.46 -4.64 -4.34
C ILE A 35 -6.71 -4.80 -2.84
N ASN A 36 -6.50 -6.02 -2.35
CA ASN A 36 -6.27 -6.31 -0.94
C ASN A 36 -4.87 -6.90 -0.82
N MET A 37 -3.98 -6.25 -0.08
CA MET A 37 -2.59 -6.63 0.06
C MET A 37 -2.22 -6.76 1.53
N ASP A 38 -1.88 -7.98 1.96
CA ASP A 38 -1.44 -8.27 3.33
C ASP A 38 0.08 -8.15 3.40
N VAL A 39 0.56 -7.40 4.39
CA VAL A 39 1.97 -7.09 4.58
C VAL A 39 2.36 -7.39 6.02
N ARG A 40 3.48 -8.08 6.21
CA ARG A 40 4.06 -8.31 7.54
C ARG A 40 4.69 -7.03 8.07
N ILE A 41 4.34 -6.65 9.29
CA ILE A 41 4.80 -5.43 9.95
C ILE A 41 6.31 -5.46 10.19
N ALA A 42 6.85 -6.62 10.55
CA ALA A 42 8.25 -6.76 10.98
C ALA A 42 9.27 -6.41 9.88
N ASP A 43 9.00 -6.76 8.63
CA ASP A 43 9.95 -6.68 7.51
C ASP A 43 9.36 -6.11 6.22
N GLY A 44 8.07 -5.75 6.22
CA GLY A 44 7.39 -5.23 5.04
C GLY A 44 7.18 -6.26 3.94
N GLU A 45 7.29 -7.56 4.22
CA GLU A 45 7.05 -8.61 3.22
C GLU A 45 5.57 -8.65 2.83
N ILE A 46 5.29 -8.61 1.52
CA ILE A 46 3.95 -8.88 0.98
C ILE A 46 3.64 -10.37 1.14
N LEU A 47 2.69 -10.70 2.00
CA LEU A 47 2.29 -12.07 2.34
C LEU A 47 1.23 -12.61 1.37
N ALA A 48 0.29 -11.76 1.00
CA ALA A 48 -0.80 -12.12 0.11
C ALA A 48 -1.27 -10.90 -0.65
N ILE A 49 -1.74 -11.11 -1.87
CA ILE A 49 -2.37 -10.05 -2.66
C ILE A 49 -3.50 -10.62 -3.51
N GLN A 50 -4.60 -9.89 -3.54
CA GLN A 50 -5.74 -10.13 -4.43
C GLN A 50 -6.09 -8.82 -5.12
N GLY A 51 -6.64 -8.90 -6.32
CA GLY A 51 -7.10 -7.72 -7.03
C GLY A 51 -8.32 -8.00 -7.90
N SER A 52 -9.10 -6.96 -8.15
CA SER A 52 -10.29 -7.02 -8.99
C SER A 52 -10.30 -5.83 -9.95
N MET A 53 -10.82 -6.06 -11.16
CA MET A 53 -11.07 -5.02 -12.14
C MET A 53 -12.59 -4.86 -12.31
N LYS A 54 -13.12 -3.72 -11.88
CA LYS A 54 -14.54 -3.37 -12.00
C LYS A 54 -14.85 -2.73 -13.35
N ARG A 55 -13.93 -1.90 -13.86
CA ARG A 55 -14.04 -1.21 -15.15
C ARG A 55 -12.72 -1.29 -15.92
N TYR A 56 -12.81 -1.70 -17.18
CA TYR A 56 -11.68 -1.82 -18.10
C TYR A 56 -12.18 -1.80 -19.54
N THR A 57 -11.28 -1.52 -20.49
CA THR A 57 -11.62 -1.31 -21.91
C THR A 57 -11.32 -2.50 -22.81
N ASN A 58 -10.39 -3.36 -22.44
CA ASN A 58 -9.96 -4.48 -23.26
C ASN A 58 -10.28 -5.82 -22.58
N PRO A 59 -10.91 -6.78 -23.29
CA PRO A 59 -11.18 -8.12 -22.76
C PRO A 59 -9.95 -8.87 -22.21
N VAL A 60 -8.74 -8.49 -22.62
CA VAL A 60 -7.49 -9.08 -22.09
C VAL A 60 -7.10 -8.55 -20.71
N CYS A 61 -7.63 -7.39 -20.28
CA CYS A 61 -7.23 -6.74 -19.03
C CYS A 61 -7.32 -7.68 -17.80
N PRO A 62 -8.38 -8.48 -17.59
CA PRO A 62 -8.46 -9.40 -16.46
C PRO A 62 -7.31 -10.41 -16.36
N ALA A 63 -6.59 -10.69 -17.46
CA ALA A 63 -5.42 -11.57 -17.46
C ALA A 63 -4.23 -11.01 -16.64
N ALA A 64 -4.27 -9.73 -16.24
CA ALA A 64 -3.29 -9.14 -15.34
C ALA A 64 -3.52 -9.50 -13.86
N VAL A 65 -4.72 -9.95 -13.46
CA VAL A 65 -5.02 -10.28 -12.05
C VAL A 65 -4.11 -11.40 -11.51
N PRO A 66 -3.88 -12.52 -12.23
CA PRO A 66 -2.94 -13.54 -11.78
C PRO A 66 -1.49 -13.05 -11.64
N VAL A 67 -1.09 -12.01 -12.39
CA VAL A 67 0.27 -11.44 -12.35
C VAL A 67 0.57 -10.79 -11.00
N LEU A 68 -0.46 -10.35 -10.26
CA LEU A 68 -0.31 -9.79 -8.91
C LEU A 68 0.45 -10.72 -7.96
N GLN A 69 0.34 -12.04 -8.14
CA GLN A 69 1.04 -13.01 -7.29
C GLN A 69 2.57 -12.86 -7.33
N THR A 70 3.13 -12.20 -8.35
CA THR A 70 4.56 -11.87 -8.42
C THR A 70 5.01 -10.86 -7.35
N ALA A 71 4.07 -10.16 -6.70
CA ALA A 71 4.36 -9.26 -5.57
C ALA A 71 4.64 -10.04 -4.27
N VAL A 72 4.12 -11.26 -4.14
CA VAL A 72 4.26 -12.05 -2.91
C VAL A 72 5.74 -12.35 -2.64
N GLY A 73 6.19 -12.09 -1.42
CA GLY A 73 7.59 -12.20 -1.01
C GLY A 73 8.46 -10.98 -1.35
N VAL A 74 7.92 -9.95 -1.99
CA VAL A 74 8.62 -8.66 -2.12
C VAL A 74 8.57 -7.93 -0.77
N SER A 75 9.70 -7.45 -0.30
CA SER A 75 9.75 -6.57 0.87
C SER A 75 9.65 -5.11 0.44
N LEU A 76 8.75 -4.36 1.09
CA LEU A 76 8.62 -2.91 0.93
C LEU A 76 9.81 -2.12 1.53
N ARG A 77 10.79 -2.83 2.11
CA ARG A 77 12.07 -2.28 2.60
C ARG A 77 13.22 -2.48 1.63
N GLU A 78 13.04 -3.33 0.61
CA GLU A 78 14.09 -3.60 -0.38
C GLU A 78 14.37 -2.35 -1.21
N GLU A 79 15.64 -1.97 -1.40
CA GLU A 79 15.98 -0.83 -2.26
C GLU A 79 15.44 -1.04 -3.69
N GLY A 80 14.65 -0.08 -4.19
CA GLY A 80 14.05 -0.16 -5.52
C GLY A 80 12.91 -1.18 -5.66
N TRP A 81 12.26 -1.58 -4.56
CA TRP A 81 11.09 -2.46 -4.58
C TRP A 81 9.98 -1.92 -5.50
N ASP A 82 9.77 -0.62 -5.55
CA ASP A 82 8.77 0.06 -6.38
C ASP A 82 9.05 -0.11 -7.88
N HIS A 83 10.32 0.04 -8.27
CA HIS A 83 10.78 -0.25 -9.63
C HIS A 83 10.60 -1.73 -10.00
N ARG A 84 10.84 -2.64 -9.04
CA ARG A 84 10.57 -4.06 -9.21
C ARG A 84 9.08 -4.32 -9.43
N ILE A 85 8.20 -3.73 -8.63
CA ILE A 85 6.74 -3.83 -8.78
C ILE A 85 6.31 -3.31 -10.16
N MET A 86 6.77 -2.13 -10.58
CA MET A 86 6.45 -1.57 -11.90
C MET A 86 6.92 -2.48 -13.05
N ARG A 87 8.11 -3.08 -12.92
CA ARG A 87 8.66 -3.98 -13.94
C ARG A 87 7.91 -5.32 -14.01
N GLU A 88 7.65 -5.94 -12.87
CA GLU A 88 7.13 -7.30 -12.79
C GLU A 88 5.59 -7.36 -12.87
N ILE A 89 4.90 -6.34 -12.37
CA ILE A 89 3.42 -6.28 -12.34
C ILE A 89 2.91 -5.29 -13.36
N GLY A 90 3.52 -4.11 -13.46
CA GLY A 90 3.09 -3.06 -14.37
C GLY A 90 3.24 -3.47 -15.83
N ARG A 91 4.50 -3.64 -16.26
CA ARG A 91 4.84 -3.93 -17.66
C ARG A 91 4.41 -5.32 -18.14
N LYS A 92 4.36 -6.32 -17.24
CA LYS A 92 3.97 -7.69 -17.57
C LYS A 92 2.47 -7.97 -17.32
N GLY A 93 1.77 -7.05 -16.67
CA GLY A 93 0.37 -7.19 -16.29
C GLY A 93 -0.40 -5.88 -16.52
N CYS A 94 -0.48 -5.05 -15.48
CA CYS A 94 -1.19 -3.77 -15.55
C CYS A 94 -0.50 -2.69 -14.72
N GLU A 95 -0.14 -1.58 -15.36
CA GLU A 95 0.49 -0.42 -14.71
C GLU A 95 -0.38 0.15 -13.58
N HIS A 96 -1.70 0.22 -13.75
CA HIS A 96 -2.61 0.69 -12.70
C HIS A 96 -2.55 -0.17 -11.43
N PHE A 97 -2.45 -1.50 -11.56
CA PHE A 97 -2.28 -2.35 -10.37
C PHE A 97 -0.93 -2.11 -9.70
N ALA A 98 0.14 -1.95 -10.48
CA ALA A 98 1.45 -1.61 -9.94
C ALA A 98 1.43 -0.27 -9.19
N GLU A 99 0.76 0.75 -9.73
CA GLU A 99 0.59 2.05 -9.07
C GLU A 99 -0.15 1.94 -7.74
N ILE A 100 -1.22 1.15 -7.66
CA ILE A 100 -1.95 0.92 -6.40
C ILE A 100 -1.04 0.23 -5.36
N ILE A 101 -0.32 -0.81 -5.76
CA ILE A 101 0.61 -1.53 -4.86
C ILE A 101 1.70 -0.59 -4.35
N ILE A 102 2.27 0.24 -5.24
CA ILE A 102 3.32 1.20 -4.87
C ILE A 102 2.78 2.22 -3.87
N GLU A 103 1.57 2.71 -4.05
CA GLU A 103 1.00 3.66 -3.10
C GLU A 103 0.70 2.99 -1.74
N CYS A 104 0.15 1.77 -1.75
CA CYS A 104 -0.01 0.99 -0.51
C CYS A 104 1.34 0.80 0.20
N GLY A 105 2.40 0.53 -0.54
CA GLY A 105 3.73 0.36 0.03
C GLY A 105 4.32 1.65 0.61
N ARG A 106 4.10 2.80 -0.04
CA ARG A 106 4.49 4.12 0.49
C ARG A 106 3.73 4.48 1.76
N CYS A 107 2.51 3.97 1.95
CA CYS A 107 1.74 4.13 3.18
C CYS A 107 2.20 3.23 4.33
N PHE A 108 3.13 2.29 4.12
CA PHE A 108 3.47 1.26 5.11
C PHE A 108 3.95 1.83 6.44
N ASP A 109 4.95 2.71 6.43
CA ASP A 109 5.48 3.31 7.65
C ASP A 109 4.50 4.27 8.32
N TRP A 110 3.73 5.01 7.53
CA TRP A 110 2.68 5.88 8.05
C TRP A 110 1.59 5.08 8.76
N ALA A 111 1.25 3.89 8.25
CA ALA A 111 0.33 2.99 8.93
C ALA A 111 0.91 2.51 10.27
N ARG A 112 2.17 2.04 10.28
CA ARG A 112 2.87 1.61 11.52
C ARG A 112 2.87 2.72 12.58
N MET A 113 3.32 3.92 12.21
CA MET A 113 3.34 5.08 13.09
C MET A 113 1.93 5.43 13.61
N SER A 114 0.91 5.40 12.74
CA SER A 114 -0.47 5.68 13.12
C SER A 114 -0.99 4.68 14.16
N LYS A 115 -0.66 3.39 14.03
CA LYS A 115 -0.99 2.36 15.03
C LYS A 115 -0.35 2.66 16.37
N GLU A 116 0.96 2.88 16.39
CA GLU A 116 1.71 3.14 17.63
C GLU A 116 1.24 4.44 18.30
N MET A 117 0.92 5.47 17.51
CA MET A 117 0.33 6.71 18.02
C MET A 117 -1.05 6.47 18.61
N SER A 118 -1.91 5.67 17.95
CA SER A 118 -3.23 5.31 18.46
C SER A 118 -3.13 4.56 19.79
N GLU A 119 -2.24 3.58 19.89
CA GLU A 119 -1.97 2.86 21.14
C GLU A 119 -1.43 3.79 22.24
N ALA A 120 -0.54 4.73 21.89
CA ALA A 120 -0.01 5.70 22.84
C ALA A 120 -1.11 6.66 23.34
N LEU A 121 -2.00 7.12 22.46
CA LEU A 121 -3.15 7.97 22.82
C LEU A 121 -4.17 7.26 23.72
N GLN A 122 -4.34 5.94 23.56
CA GLN A 122 -5.17 5.14 24.47
C GLN A 122 -4.59 5.07 25.88
N ARG A 123 -3.25 5.11 26.01
CA ARG A 123 -2.55 5.10 27.31
C ARG A 123 -2.47 6.50 27.92
N ASP A 124 -2.31 7.53 27.09
CA ASP A 124 -2.24 8.94 27.47
C ASP A 124 -2.99 9.82 26.46
N SER A 125 -4.21 10.23 26.81
CA SER A 125 -5.04 11.09 25.97
C SER A 125 -4.49 12.52 25.80
N THR A 126 -3.49 12.90 26.59
CA THR A 126 -2.84 14.23 26.55
C THR A 126 -1.51 14.22 25.79
N LEU A 127 -1.16 13.07 25.19
CA LEU A 127 0.05 12.90 24.40
C LEU A 127 0.22 14.02 23.37
N ASN A 128 1.39 14.63 23.37
CA ASN A 128 1.78 15.56 22.32
C ASN A 128 2.11 14.79 21.03
N GLN A 129 1.15 14.76 20.10
CA GLN A 129 1.25 14.02 18.84
C GLN A 129 2.39 14.50 17.94
N GLN A 130 2.65 15.81 17.90
CA GLN A 130 3.77 16.39 17.13
C GLN A 130 5.10 15.82 17.62
N LYS A 131 5.32 15.86 18.93
CA LYS A 131 6.54 15.33 19.55
C LYS A 131 6.66 13.82 19.35
N PHE A 132 5.53 13.09 19.41
CA PHE A 132 5.51 11.65 19.14
C PHE A 132 6.04 11.34 17.74
N VAL A 133 5.53 12.03 16.71
CA VAL A 133 5.98 11.83 15.32
C VAL A 133 7.46 12.15 15.15
N GLU A 134 7.94 13.25 15.73
CA GLU A 134 9.36 13.63 15.68
C GLU A 134 10.26 12.54 16.28
N THR A 135 9.90 12.04 17.48
CA THR A 135 10.62 10.94 18.13
C THR A 135 10.53 9.65 17.33
N TRP A 136 9.36 9.31 16.79
CA TRP A 136 9.16 8.09 16.00
C TRP A 136 10.05 8.06 14.75
N VAL A 137 10.18 9.19 14.05
CA VAL A 137 11.02 9.36 12.85
C VAL A 137 12.53 9.32 13.19
N GLU A 138 12.92 9.65 14.42
CA GLU A 138 14.30 9.51 14.91
C GLU A 138 14.63 8.05 15.28
N GLU A 139 13.68 7.33 15.86
CA GLU A 139 13.82 5.93 16.28
C GLU A 139 13.76 4.94 15.11
N HIS A 140 13.16 5.33 13.98
CA HIS A 140 13.01 4.52 12.77
C HIS A 140 13.80 5.10 11.58
N PRO A 141 15.15 5.06 11.59
CA PRO A 141 15.96 5.65 10.53
C PRO A 141 15.72 4.99 9.15
N GLU A 142 15.20 3.77 9.11
CA GLU A 142 14.89 3.04 7.88
C GLU A 142 13.85 3.72 6.98
N ILE A 143 13.10 4.70 7.51
CA ILE A 143 12.09 5.45 6.73
C ILE A 143 12.68 6.67 6.01
N ARG A 144 13.88 7.14 6.42
CA ARG A 144 14.51 8.34 5.86
C ARG A 144 15.22 8.10 4.52
N SER A 145 15.35 6.83 4.13
CA SER A 145 16.04 6.38 2.91
C SER A 145 15.09 5.88 1.81
N ALA A 146 13.78 6.05 1.97
CA ALA A 146 12.77 5.71 0.96
C ALA A 146 12.40 6.90 0.07
#